data_AF-A0A381ZU44-F1
#
_entry.id   AF-A0A381ZU44-F1
#
_cell.length_a   1.000
_cell.length_b   1.000
_cell.length_c   1.000
_cell.angle_alpha   90.00
_cell.angle_beta   90.00
_cell.angle_gamma   90.00
#
_symmetry.space_group_name_H-M   'P 1'
#
loop_
_entity.id
_entity.type
_entity.pdbx_description
1 polymer ?
#
loop_
_entity_poly.entity_id
_entity_poly.type
_entity_poly.pdbx_seq_one_letter_code
_entity_poly.pdbx_strand_id
1 'polypeptide(L)'
;MAAAKDISIRENDLNGALLASIKLKGKPTNQGQGYCGICNNRRSLSLLPTPLQNFLLCNTCIEDLPSTLSGVLEIDTKKAFATLKSRENKRLNARAAAKRRKQNSVESMAQPYVEIGLAQVFAEAIARDHSISDSVLDLWEATWWNQYEPDDPMIISVLNGQFTEAEAKWMDTFRSDHPDLVWALLNDSVTTDWARALLDSGFNGNIEQVSAALDGGSPKIIARISKLKCNADMIPPGLDSPADCTEPSIPVASAEPEPEPESEEEIALSDYTHEVEAYIDRMTKTAANNV
;
A
#
# COMPACT_ATOMS: atom_id res chain seq x y z
N MET A 1 13.16 -7.41 -8.58
CA MET A 1 13.24 -5.93 -8.61
C MET A 1 12.01 -5.42 -7.88
N ALA A 2 12.15 -4.98 -6.63
CA ALA A 2 11.02 -4.51 -5.84
C ALA A 2 10.51 -3.18 -6.41
N ALA A 3 9.21 -3.10 -6.68
CA ALA A 3 8.57 -1.86 -7.08
C ALA A 3 8.74 -0.83 -5.94
N ALA A 4 9.41 0.28 -6.22
CA ALA A 4 9.49 1.40 -5.30
C ALA A 4 8.06 1.88 -5.01
N LYS A 5 7.60 1.69 -3.77
CA LYS A 5 6.36 2.32 -3.30
C LYS A 5 6.63 3.82 -3.29
N ASP A 6 6.00 4.56 -4.20
CA ASP A 6 6.02 6.03 -4.20
C ASP A 6 5.45 6.53 -2.87
N ILE A 7 6.33 6.89 -1.94
CA ILE A 7 5.95 7.55 -0.70
C ILE A 7 5.79 9.02 -1.04
N SER A 8 4.58 9.40 -1.45
CA SER A 8 4.21 10.80 -1.65
C SER A 8 4.22 11.55 -0.31
N ILE A 9 5.37 12.06 0.12
CA ILE A 9 5.49 12.96 1.27
C ILE A 9 4.77 14.26 0.94
N ARG A 10 3.75 14.62 1.74
CA ARG A 10 3.03 15.89 1.57
C ARG A 10 3.98 17.06 1.87
N GLU A 11 3.99 18.06 1.00
CA GLU A 11 4.81 19.27 1.13
C GLU A 11 4.67 19.96 2.50
N ASN A 12 3.46 19.96 3.07
CA ASN A 12 3.19 20.49 4.41
C ASN A 12 3.88 19.73 5.55
N ASP A 13 4.09 18.41 5.40
CA ASP A 13 4.80 17.62 6.40
C ASP A 13 6.31 17.89 6.35
N LEU A 14 6.82 18.06 5.14
CA LEU A 14 8.21 18.37 4.88
C LEU A 14 8.56 19.77 5.41
N ASN A 15 7.70 20.76 5.15
CA ASN A 15 7.83 22.11 5.71
C ASN A 15 7.77 22.11 7.24
N GLY A 16 6.84 21.33 7.83
CA GLY A 16 6.76 21.19 9.29
C GLY A 16 7.98 20.51 9.91
N ALA A 17 8.53 19.47 9.28
CA ALA A 17 9.72 18.75 9.76
C ALA A 17 11.00 19.59 9.63
N LEU A 18 11.14 20.35 8.53
CA LEU A 18 12.27 21.25 8.31
C LEU A 18 12.25 22.41 9.29
N LEU A 19 11.10 23.06 9.49
CA LEU A 19 10.97 24.15 10.48
C LEU A 19 11.32 23.70 11.90
N ALA A 20 11.01 22.45 12.27
CA ALA A 20 11.35 21.88 13.57
C ALA A 20 12.83 21.48 13.73
N SER A 21 13.58 21.45 12.63
CA SER A 21 14.94 20.89 12.54
C SER A 21 16.01 21.91 12.16
N ILE A 22 15.60 23.12 11.76
CA ILE A 22 16.50 24.25 11.55
C ILE A 22 17.12 24.68 12.89
N LYS A 23 18.45 24.69 12.95
CA LYS A 23 19.26 25.31 14.00
C LYS A 23 20.13 26.40 13.39
N LEU A 24 20.40 27.48 14.12
CA LEU A 24 21.47 28.41 13.75
C LEU A 24 22.79 27.93 14.34
N LYS A 25 23.86 27.95 13.55
CA LYS A 25 25.24 27.77 13.98
C LYS A 25 25.65 28.98 14.82
N GLY A 26 25.50 28.85 16.13
CA GLY A 26 25.86 29.87 17.10
C GLY A 26 25.61 29.35 18.52
N LYS A 27 26.35 29.88 19.50
CA LYS A 27 26.02 29.57 20.90
C LYS A 27 24.72 30.30 21.24
N PRO A 28 23.68 29.62 21.78
CA PRO A 28 22.53 30.34 22.30
C PRO A 28 23.05 31.35 23.31
N THR A 29 22.74 32.62 23.10
CA THR A 29 23.15 33.66 24.03
C THR A 29 22.39 33.41 25.32
N ASN A 30 23.08 32.88 26.33
CA ASN A 30 22.53 32.72 27.66
C ASN A 30 21.92 34.06 28.06
N GLN A 31 20.63 34.00 28.39
CA GLN A 31 19.75 35.13 28.63
C GLN A 31 20.46 36.26 29.41
N GLY A 32 20.54 37.45 28.81
CA GLY A 32 20.81 38.69 29.56
C GLY A 32 21.89 39.65 29.07
N GLN A 33 22.73 39.32 28.08
CA GLN A 33 23.93 40.15 27.82
C GLN A 33 23.94 41.04 26.55
N GLY A 34 22.91 41.03 25.72
CA GLY A 34 22.79 42.00 24.62
C GLY A 34 23.81 41.82 23.49
N TYR A 35 24.31 40.59 23.27
CA TYR A 35 25.22 40.24 22.18
C TYR A 35 24.48 39.54 21.04
N CYS A 36 24.93 39.74 19.81
CA CYS A 36 24.41 39.06 18.63
C CYS A 36 24.83 37.57 18.61
N GLY A 37 23.90 36.65 18.41
CA GLY A 37 24.16 35.21 18.39
C GLY A 37 25.05 34.69 17.25
N ILE A 38 25.30 35.51 16.21
CA ILE A 38 26.16 35.16 15.07
C ILE A 38 27.55 35.78 15.23
N CYS A 39 27.63 37.11 15.35
CA CYS A 39 28.92 37.82 15.38
C CYS A 39 29.43 38.14 16.79
N ASN A 40 28.66 37.81 17.83
CA ASN A 40 28.95 38.05 19.24
C ASN A 40 29.29 39.52 19.59
N ASN A 41 28.85 40.47 18.76
CA ASN A 41 29.02 41.90 19.00
C ASN A 41 27.81 42.49 19.73
N ARG A 42 28.07 43.49 20.58
CA ARG A 42 27.04 44.27 21.28
C ARG A 42 26.56 45.39 20.35
N ARG A 43 25.42 45.21 19.70
CA ARG A 43 24.79 46.18 18.78
C ARG A 43 23.30 46.25 19.07
N SER A 44 22.57 47.17 18.43
CA SER A 44 21.10 47.18 18.50
C SER A 44 20.56 45.83 18.02
N LEU A 45 19.88 45.12 18.92
CA LEU A 45 19.35 43.79 18.67
C LEU A 45 17.88 43.88 18.31
N SER A 46 17.48 43.10 17.31
CA SER A 46 16.08 42.93 16.93
C SER A 46 15.67 41.48 17.21
N LEU A 47 14.45 41.30 17.71
CA LEU A 47 13.85 39.99 17.90
C LEU A 47 13.37 39.45 16.55
N LEU A 48 13.77 38.22 16.23
CA LEU A 48 13.29 37.55 15.02
C LEU A 48 11.92 36.90 15.25
N PRO A 49 11.08 36.80 14.21
CA PRO A 49 9.88 35.97 14.25
C PRO A 49 10.21 34.47 14.40
N THR A 50 9.24 33.69 14.90
CA THR A 50 9.32 32.21 14.97
C THR A 50 9.68 31.62 13.60
N PRO A 51 10.58 30.60 13.54
CA PRO A 51 11.07 29.76 14.63
C PRO A 51 12.40 30.19 15.28
N LEU A 52 12.92 31.39 15.00
CA LEU A 52 14.25 31.84 15.45
C LEU A 52 14.24 32.61 16.79
N GLN A 53 13.15 32.52 17.57
CA GLN A 53 12.90 33.33 18.77
C GLN A 53 13.98 33.26 19.86
N ASN A 54 14.87 32.27 19.83
CA ASN A 54 15.93 32.10 20.80
C ASN A 54 17.26 32.80 20.43
N PHE A 55 17.31 33.50 19.28
CA PHE A 55 18.50 34.21 18.83
C PHE A 55 18.26 35.71 18.76
N LEU A 56 19.04 36.46 19.54
CA LEU A 56 19.15 37.91 19.39
C LEU A 56 20.17 38.19 18.27
N LEU A 57 19.74 38.78 17.16
CA LEU A 57 20.64 39.18 16.07
C LEU A 57 20.74 40.70 16.00
N CYS A 58 21.92 41.21 15.64
CA CYS A 58 22.07 42.63 15.32
C CYS A 58 21.58 42.94 13.91
N ASN A 59 21.13 44.18 13.68
CA ASN A 59 20.57 44.59 12.38
C ASN A 59 21.51 44.31 11.19
N THR A 60 22.82 44.46 11.35
CA THR A 60 23.80 44.12 10.31
C THR A 60 23.78 42.63 9.96
N CYS A 61 23.73 41.75 10.97
CA CYS A 61 23.63 40.31 10.72
C CYS A 61 22.25 39.88 10.21
N ILE A 62 21.20 40.70 10.41
CA ILE A 62 19.86 40.47 9.84
C ILE A 62 19.85 40.87 8.36
N GLU A 63 20.47 42.00 8.01
CA GLU A 63 20.61 42.47 6.63
C GLU A 63 21.52 41.55 5.80
N ASP A 64 22.56 40.97 6.41
CA ASP A 64 23.46 39.99 5.79
C ASP A 64 22.94 38.55 5.87
N LEU A 65 21.81 38.30 6.54
CA LEU A 65 21.24 36.97 6.68
C LEU A 65 20.93 36.31 5.32
N PRO A 66 20.29 36.99 4.35
CA PRO A 66 19.95 36.41 3.04
C PRO A 66 21.16 35.84 2.30
N SER A 67 22.32 36.49 2.40
CA SER A 67 23.57 36.08 1.73
C SER A 67 24.38 35.06 2.54
N THR A 68 24.08 34.87 3.83
CA THR A 68 24.83 33.98 4.75
C THR A 68 24.01 32.78 5.26
N LEU A 69 22.74 32.67 4.88
CA LEU A 69 21.81 31.60 5.29
C LEU A 69 22.40 30.19 5.19
N SER A 70 23.09 29.85 4.11
CA SER A 70 23.72 28.53 3.92
C SER A 70 24.90 28.26 4.87
N GLY A 71 25.56 29.29 5.37
CA GLY A 71 26.66 29.18 6.33
C GLY A 71 26.20 29.14 7.79
N VAL A 72 25.03 29.71 8.09
CA VAL A 72 24.52 29.90 9.45
C VAL A 72 23.42 28.89 9.81
N LEU A 73 22.69 28.31 8.86
CA LEU A 73 21.70 27.27 9.16
C LEU A 73 22.33 25.88 9.15
N GLU A 74 22.11 25.12 10.22
CA GLU A 74 22.35 23.68 10.28
C GLU A 74 20.99 22.98 10.36
N ILE A 75 20.65 22.24 9.33
CA ILE A 75 19.45 21.39 9.34
C ILE A 75 19.84 20.08 10.01
N ASP A 76 19.25 19.81 11.16
CA ASP A 76 19.38 18.51 11.82
C ASP A 76 18.55 17.48 11.06
N THR A 77 19.14 16.92 10.00
CA THR A 77 18.48 15.96 9.12
C THR A 77 17.94 14.77 9.90
N LYS A 78 18.69 14.26 10.89
CA LYS A 78 18.25 13.16 11.76
C LYS A 78 16.96 13.49 12.51
N LYS A 79 16.84 14.70 13.04
CA LYS A 79 15.61 15.17 13.71
C LYS A 79 14.45 15.35 12.73
N ALA A 80 14.71 15.84 11.52
CA ALA A 80 13.70 15.97 10.48
C ALA A 80 13.14 14.59 10.09
N PHE A 81 14.02 13.61 9.87
CA PHE A 81 13.64 12.22 9.58
C PHE A 81 12.85 11.58 10.71
N ALA A 82 13.30 11.71 11.95
CA ALA A 82 12.58 11.17 13.11
C ALA A 82 11.16 11.75 13.21
N THR A 83 11.01 13.04 12.89
CA THR A 83 9.70 13.72 12.89
C THR A 83 8.80 13.20 11.76
N LEU A 84 9.32 13.04 10.55
CA LEU A 84 8.58 12.48 9.41
C LEU A 84 8.16 11.02 9.66
N LYS A 85 9.09 10.18 10.11
CA LYS A 85 8.82 8.77 10.46
C LYS A 85 7.75 8.66 11.55
N SER A 86 7.82 9.50 12.58
CA SER A 86 6.81 9.54 13.64
C SER A 86 5.42 9.93 13.12
N ARG A 87 5.33 10.89 12.19
CA ARG A 87 4.06 11.30 11.58
C ARG A 87 3.46 10.21 10.69
N GLU A 88 4.28 9.55 9.89
CA GLU A 88 3.82 8.47 9.03
C GLU A 88 3.33 7.28 9.86
N ASN A 89 4.10 6.86 10.88
CA ASN A 89 3.67 5.82 11.81
C ASN A 89 2.35 6.17 12.51
N LYS A 90 2.15 7.42 12.93
CA LYS A 90 0.86 7.87 13.49
C LYS A 90 -0.29 7.73 12.50
N ARG A 91 -0.07 7.99 11.20
CA ARG A 91 -1.09 7.83 10.15
C ARG A 91 -1.41 6.37 9.90
N LEU A 92 -0.40 5.53 9.78
CA LEU A 92 -0.58 4.09 9.61
C LEU A 92 -1.36 3.51 10.79
N ASN A 93 -1.00 3.87 12.02
CA ASN A 93 -1.72 3.45 13.23
C ASN A 93 -3.16 3.97 13.27
N ALA A 94 -3.39 5.23 12.89
CA ALA A 94 -4.75 5.80 12.84
C ALA A 94 -5.62 5.12 11.76
N ARG A 95 -5.06 4.82 10.59
CA ARG A 95 -5.75 4.06 9.52
C ARG A 95 -6.07 2.63 9.97
N ALA A 96 -5.11 1.95 10.60
CA ALA A 96 -5.32 0.61 11.15
C ALA A 96 -6.41 0.62 12.23
N ALA A 97 -6.38 1.58 13.16
CA ALA A 97 -7.41 1.72 14.19
C ALA A 97 -8.81 2.02 13.61
N ALA A 98 -8.90 2.85 12.58
CA ALA A 98 -10.15 3.11 11.87
C ALA A 98 -10.68 1.86 11.15
N LYS A 99 -9.81 1.10 10.50
CA LYS A 99 -10.15 -0.18 9.85
C LYS A 99 -10.69 -1.17 10.89
N ARG A 100 -10.01 -1.34 12.03
CA ARG A 100 -10.48 -2.19 13.15
C ARG A 100 -11.84 -1.77 13.68
N ARG A 101 -12.07 -0.46 13.90
CA ARG A 101 -13.40 0.02 14.35
C ARG A 101 -14.51 -0.29 13.34
N LYS A 102 -14.23 -0.13 12.05
CA LYS A 102 -15.20 -0.47 10.99
C LYS A 102 -15.46 -1.97 10.97
N GLN A 103 -14.43 -2.80 11.08
CA GLN A 103 -14.55 -4.25 11.12
C GLN A 103 -15.36 -4.73 12.32
N ASN A 104 -15.03 -4.28 13.54
CA ASN A 104 -15.81 -4.59 14.74
C ASN A 104 -17.28 -4.15 14.62
N SER A 105 -17.55 -3.06 13.90
CA SER A 105 -18.92 -2.62 13.61
C SER A 105 -19.65 -3.56 12.65
N VAL A 106 -18.96 -4.09 11.64
CA VAL A 106 -19.54 -5.05 10.68
C VAL A 106 -19.79 -6.38 11.37
N GLU A 107 -18.81 -6.91 12.12
CA GLU A 107 -18.95 -8.14 12.91
C GLU A 107 -20.13 -8.04 13.90
N SER A 108 -20.26 -6.91 14.61
CA SER A 108 -21.40 -6.67 15.50
C SER A 108 -22.75 -6.63 14.78
N MET A 109 -22.79 -6.15 13.53
CA MET A 109 -24.01 -6.15 12.71
C MET A 109 -24.29 -7.51 12.08
N ALA A 110 -23.25 -8.33 11.87
CA ALA A 110 -23.34 -9.69 11.35
C ALA A 110 -23.85 -10.69 12.40
N GLN A 111 -23.51 -10.48 13.68
CA GLN A 111 -23.78 -11.38 14.79
C GLN A 111 -25.23 -11.92 14.86
N PRO A 112 -26.29 -11.10 14.69
CA PRO A 112 -27.66 -11.62 14.73
C PRO A 112 -27.96 -12.65 13.63
N TYR A 113 -27.33 -12.54 12.45
CA TYR A 113 -27.51 -13.51 11.36
C TYR A 113 -26.75 -14.80 11.64
N VAL A 114 -25.58 -14.70 12.27
CA VAL A 114 -24.77 -15.85 12.69
C VAL A 114 -25.48 -16.67 13.75
N GLU A 115 -26.12 -16.01 14.72
CA GLU A 115 -26.92 -16.67 15.77
C GLU A 115 -28.12 -17.45 15.22
N ILE A 116 -28.63 -17.07 14.06
CA ILE A 116 -29.73 -17.77 13.36
C ILE A 116 -29.21 -18.94 12.51
N GLY A 117 -27.88 -19.04 12.33
CA GLY A 117 -27.22 -20.17 11.67
C GLY A 117 -26.57 -19.86 10.32
N LEU A 118 -26.48 -18.58 9.92
CA LEU A 118 -25.75 -18.18 8.72
C LEU A 118 -24.23 -18.19 9.00
N ALA A 119 -23.42 -18.65 8.04
CA ALA A 119 -21.97 -18.59 8.20
C ALA A 119 -21.45 -17.15 8.32
N GLN A 120 -20.38 -16.95 9.10
CA GLN A 120 -19.81 -15.64 9.42
C GLN A 120 -19.58 -14.77 8.18
N VAL A 121 -18.97 -15.32 7.13
CA VAL A 121 -18.62 -14.58 5.90
C VAL A 121 -19.85 -14.11 5.12
N PHE A 122 -20.93 -14.89 5.11
CA PHE A 122 -22.20 -14.52 4.49
C PHE A 122 -22.91 -13.44 5.31
N ALA A 123 -22.93 -13.60 6.64
CA ALA A 123 -23.48 -12.60 7.55
C ALA A 123 -22.74 -11.26 7.45
N GLU A 124 -21.42 -11.30 7.31
CA GLU A 124 -20.60 -10.10 7.09
C GLU A 124 -20.89 -9.44 5.73
N ALA A 125 -21.11 -10.21 4.66
CA ALA A 125 -21.46 -9.65 3.36
C ALA A 125 -22.77 -8.84 3.44
N ILE A 126 -23.80 -9.39 4.10
CA ILE A 126 -25.07 -8.68 4.37
C ILE A 126 -24.84 -7.46 5.25
N ALA A 127 -24.03 -7.59 6.30
CA ALA A 127 -23.72 -6.48 7.21
C ALA A 127 -22.95 -5.34 6.53
N ARG A 128 -22.13 -5.64 5.49
CA ARG A 128 -21.42 -4.64 4.67
C ARG A 128 -22.38 -3.90 3.75
N ASP A 129 -23.28 -4.62 3.09
CA ASP A 129 -24.28 -4.05 2.19
C ASP A 129 -25.59 -4.85 2.26
N HIS A 130 -26.64 -4.21 2.79
CA HIS A 130 -27.95 -4.85 2.91
C HIS A 130 -28.68 -4.97 1.57
N SER A 131 -28.26 -4.25 0.52
CA SER A 131 -28.94 -4.30 -0.78
C SER A 131 -28.70 -5.60 -1.55
N ILE A 132 -27.62 -6.31 -1.21
CA ILE A 132 -27.25 -7.61 -1.81
C ILE A 132 -27.79 -8.80 -1.00
N SER A 133 -28.62 -8.56 0.03
CA SER A 133 -29.07 -9.62 0.95
C SER A 133 -29.71 -10.80 0.24
N ASP A 134 -30.58 -10.52 -0.73
CA ASP A 134 -31.29 -11.57 -1.48
C ASP A 134 -30.30 -12.40 -2.30
N SER A 135 -29.34 -11.76 -2.98
CA SER A 135 -28.29 -12.46 -3.74
C SER A 135 -27.35 -13.27 -2.87
N VAL A 136 -27.03 -12.79 -1.65
CA VAL A 136 -26.21 -13.55 -0.68
C VAL A 136 -26.97 -14.76 -0.16
N LEU A 137 -28.28 -14.64 0.07
CA LEU A 137 -29.13 -15.77 0.48
C LEU A 137 -29.36 -16.76 -0.66
N ASP A 138 -29.56 -16.28 -1.89
CA ASP A 138 -29.62 -17.14 -3.09
C ASP A 138 -28.34 -17.97 -3.24
N LEU A 139 -27.17 -17.33 -3.03
CA LEU A 139 -25.90 -18.03 -2.99
C LEU A 139 -25.87 -19.04 -1.84
N TRP A 140 -26.26 -18.66 -0.62
CA TRP A 140 -26.28 -19.55 0.55
C TRP A 140 -27.16 -20.80 0.33
N GLU A 141 -28.28 -20.66 -0.37
CA GLU A 141 -29.19 -21.77 -0.70
C GLU A 141 -28.69 -22.62 -1.89
N ALA A 142 -27.71 -22.12 -2.65
CA ALA A 142 -27.17 -22.83 -3.79
C ALA A 142 -26.36 -24.07 -3.37
N THR A 143 -26.53 -25.18 -4.09
CA THR A 143 -25.95 -26.47 -3.67
C THR A 143 -24.52 -26.70 -4.16
N TRP A 144 -24.03 -25.90 -5.11
CA TRP A 144 -22.76 -26.17 -5.80
C TRP A 144 -21.54 -25.91 -4.91
N TRP A 145 -21.61 -24.91 -4.02
CA TRP A 145 -20.48 -24.57 -3.15
C TRP A 145 -20.43 -25.41 -1.85
N ASN A 146 -21.45 -26.23 -1.57
CA ASN A 146 -21.52 -27.08 -0.37
C ASN A 146 -20.36 -28.07 -0.21
N GLN A 147 -19.59 -28.30 -1.27
CA GLN A 147 -18.37 -29.12 -1.22
C GLN A 147 -17.15 -28.37 -0.66
N TYR A 148 -17.28 -27.07 -0.41
CA TYR A 148 -16.23 -26.19 0.10
C TYR A 148 -16.60 -25.63 1.48
N GLU A 149 -15.59 -25.15 2.20
CA GLU A 149 -15.82 -24.38 3.41
C GLU A 149 -16.38 -22.99 3.05
N PRO A 150 -17.26 -22.39 3.88
CA PRO A 150 -17.86 -21.09 3.56
C PRO A 150 -16.85 -19.98 3.30
N ASP A 151 -15.67 -20.06 3.90
CA ASP A 151 -14.55 -19.12 3.77
C ASP A 151 -13.63 -19.43 2.59
N ASP A 152 -14.01 -20.34 1.69
CA ASP A 152 -13.26 -20.61 0.47
C ASP A 152 -13.02 -19.31 -0.34
N PRO A 153 -11.81 -19.11 -0.91
CA PRO A 153 -11.48 -17.88 -1.63
C PRO A 153 -12.44 -17.57 -2.78
N MET A 154 -12.98 -18.59 -3.45
CA MET A 154 -13.92 -18.43 -4.55
C MET A 154 -15.32 -18.02 -4.08
N ILE A 155 -15.75 -18.46 -2.90
CA ILE A 155 -17.01 -18.00 -2.31
C ILE A 155 -16.87 -16.55 -1.84
N ILE A 156 -15.77 -16.24 -1.17
CA ILE A 156 -15.48 -14.89 -0.68
C ILE A 156 -15.39 -13.89 -1.84
N SER A 157 -14.82 -14.29 -2.98
CA SER A 157 -14.74 -13.41 -4.15
C SER A 157 -16.12 -13.08 -4.74
N VAL A 158 -17.08 -14.02 -4.71
CA VAL A 158 -18.48 -13.76 -5.07
C VAL A 158 -19.15 -12.84 -4.05
N LEU A 159 -18.99 -13.11 -2.75
CA LEU A 159 -19.55 -12.28 -1.67
C LEU A 159 -19.02 -10.85 -1.67
N ASN A 160 -17.79 -10.64 -2.15
CA ASN A 160 -17.18 -9.33 -2.32
C ASN A 160 -17.54 -8.65 -3.67
N GLY A 161 -18.26 -9.34 -4.55
CA GLY A 161 -18.66 -8.83 -5.86
C GLY A 161 -17.53 -8.78 -6.90
N GLN A 162 -16.41 -9.50 -6.68
CA GLN A 162 -15.33 -9.63 -7.67
C GLN A 162 -15.75 -10.52 -8.84
N PHE A 163 -16.47 -11.61 -8.54
CA PHE A 163 -17.03 -12.52 -9.53
C PHE A 163 -18.54 -12.65 -9.36
N THR A 164 -19.23 -12.90 -10.47
CA THR A 164 -20.64 -13.31 -10.44
C THR A 164 -20.75 -14.79 -10.05
N GLU A 165 -21.91 -15.20 -9.53
CA GLU A 165 -22.17 -16.62 -9.24
C GLU A 165 -22.00 -17.51 -10.48
N ALA A 166 -22.38 -17.01 -11.66
CA ALA A 166 -22.21 -17.74 -12.92
C ALA A 166 -20.73 -17.96 -13.28
N GLU A 167 -19.86 -17.01 -12.99
CA GLU A 167 -18.42 -17.15 -13.20
C GLU A 167 -17.81 -18.11 -12.19
N ALA A 168 -18.20 -18.04 -10.91
CA ALA A 168 -17.73 -18.98 -9.90
C ALA A 168 -18.18 -20.42 -10.20
N LYS A 169 -19.42 -20.62 -10.64
CA LYS A 169 -19.91 -21.92 -11.15
C LYS A 169 -19.12 -22.41 -12.35
N TRP A 170 -18.73 -21.51 -13.25
CA TRP A 170 -17.87 -21.87 -14.38
C TRP A 170 -16.47 -22.29 -13.91
N MET A 171 -15.88 -21.57 -12.94
CA MET A 171 -14.58 -21.92 -12.35
C MET A 171 -14.61 -23.28 -11.64
N ASP A 172 -15.69 -23.57 -10.91
CA ASP A 172 -15.94 -24.87 -10.27
C ASP A 172 -15.80 -26.05 -11.24
N THR A 173 -16.23 -25.88 -12.51
CA THR A 173 -16.19 -26.98 -13.49
C THR A 173 -14.79 -27.48 -13.85
N PHE A 174 -13.75 -26.68 -13.64
CA PHE A 174 -12.37 -27.04 -13.96
C PHE A 174 -11.42 -26.88 -12.78
N ARG A 175 -11.90 -26.46 -11.62
CA ARG A 175 -11.09 -26.17 -10.43
C ARG A 175 -10.26 -27.35 -9.96
N SER A 176 -10.82 -28.56 -10.00
CA SER A 176 -10.11 -29.78 -9.60
C SER A 176 -8.97 -30.14 -10.55
N ASP A 177 -9.12 -29.83 -11.84
CA ASP A 177 -8.14 -30.15 -12.87
C ASP A 177 -7.08 -29.04 -13.01
N HIS A 178 -7.47 -27.77 -12.84
CA HIS A 178 -6.61 -26.60 -13.02
C HIS A 178 -6.68 -25.64 -11.82
N PRO A 179 -6.22 -26.06 -10.62
CA PRO A 179 -6.25 -25.21 -9.43
C PRO A 179 -5.44 -23.92 -9.62
N ASP A 180 -4.28 -24.00 -10.28
CA ASP A 180 -3.43 -22.84 -10.58
C ASP A 180 -4.15 -21.76 -11.39
N LEU A 181 -4.97 -22.18 -12.36
CA LEU A 181 -5.73 -21.24 -13.19
C LEU A 181 -6.83 -20.55 -12.38
N VAL A 182 -7.46 -21.26 -11.45
CA VAL A 182 -8.44 -20.69 -10.52
C VAL A 182 -7.78 -19.67 -9.59
N TRP A 183 -6.61 -19.98 -9.02
CA TRP A 183 -5.86 -19.03 -8.20
C TRP A 183 -5.43 -17.80 -8.98
N ALA A 184 -4.92 -17.98 -10.21
CA ALA A 184 -4.55 -16.87 -11.08
C ALA A 184 -5.74 -15.96 -11.41
N LEU A 185 -6.94 -16.51 -11.58
CA LEU A 185 -8.18 -15.73 -11.75
C LEU A 185 -8.53 -14.95 -10.48
N LEU A 186 -8.49 -15.60 -9.31
CA LEU A 186 -8.82 -14.96 -8.03
C LEU A 186 -7.83 -13.84 -7.64
N ASN A 187 -6.57 -13.95 -8.05
CA ASN A 187 -5.54 -12.95 -7.85
C ASN A 187 -5.51 -11.85 -8.93
N ASP A 188 -6.50 -11.81 -9.84
CA ASP A 188 -6.57 -10.89 -10.99
C ASP A 188 -5.31 -10.92 -11.90
N SER A 189 -4.54 -12.03 -11.87
CA SER A 189 -3.35 -12.19 -12.70
C SER A 189 -3.67 -12.56 -14.14
N VAL A 190 -4.83 -13.18 -14.35
CA VAL A 190 -5.38 -13.47 -15.67
C VAL A 190 -6.85 -13.07 -15.71
N THR A 191 -7.35 -12.70 -16.89
CA THR A 191 -8.77 -12.36 -17.06
C THR A 191 -9.61 -13.60 -17.35
N THR A 192 -10.90 -13.55 -17.00
CA THR A 192 -11.88 -14.60 -17.32
C THR A 192 -11.90 -14.93 -18.81
N ASP A 193 -11.80 -13.91 -19.67
CA ASP A 193 -11.80 -14.08 -21.12
C ASP A 193 -10.54 -14.80 -21.62
N TRP A 194 -9.38 -14.49 -21.03
CA TRP A 194 -8.14 -15.19 -21.33
C TRP A 194 -8.22 -16.67 -20.94
N ALA A 195 -8.73 -16.96 -19.74
CA ALA A 195 -8.88 -18.33 -19.25
C ALA A 195 -9.88 -19.13 -20.09
N ARG A 196 -11.02 -18.54 -20.47
CA ARG A 196 -11.99 -19.14 -21.41
C ARG A 196 -11.33 -19.46 -22.75
N ALA A 197 -10.66 -18.48 -23.35
CA ALA A 197 -9.98 -18.67 -24.63
C ALA A 197 -8.96 -19.81 -24.57
N LEU A 198 -8.18 -19.90 -23.48
CA LEU A 198 -7.21 -20.97 -23.29
C LEU A 198 -7.88 -22.35 -23.23
N LEU A 199 -8.85 -22.52 -22.33
CA LEU A 199 -9.54 -23.79 -22.13
C LEU A 199 -10.31 -24.23 -23.39
N ASP A 200 -11.06 -23.30 -23.99
CA ASP A 200 -11.86 -23.55 -25.21
C ASP A 200 -10.99 -23.82 -26.44
N SER A 201 -9.76 -23.30 -26.47
CA SER A 201 -8.81 -23.62 -27.54
C SER A 201 -8.30 -25.06 -27.46
N GLY A 202 -8.58 -25.81 -26.39
CA GLY A 202 -8.22 -27.23 -26.24
C GLY A 202 -7.20 -27.53 -25.14
N PHE A 203 -6.93 -26.59 -24.24
CA PHE A 203 -6.07 -26.83 -23.07
C PHE A 203 -6.83 -27.47 -21.90
N ASN A 204 -8.16 -27.56 -21.96
CA ASN A 204 -8.92 -28.24 -20.93
C ASN A 204 -8.46 -29.71 -20.77
N GLY A 205 -8.29 -30.13 -19.51
CA GLY A 205 -7.68 -31.41 -19.11
C GLY A 205 -6.15 -31.54 -19.30
N ASN A 206 -5.45 -30.52 -19.81
CA ASN A 206 -4.01 -30.55 -20.07
C ASN A 206 -3.24 -29.71 -19.03
N ILE A 207 -3.19 -30.22 -17.79
CA ILE A 207 -2.71 -29.51 -16.59
C ILE A 207 -1.32 -28.90 -16.79
N GLU A 208 -0.34 -29.71 -17.22
CA GLU A 208 1.04 -29.25 -17.41
C GLU A 208 1.16 -28.11 -18.44
N GLN A 209 0.32 -28.13 -19.47
CA GLN A 209 0.33 -27.12 -20.52
C GLN A 209 -0.35 -25.82 -20.08
N VAL A 210 -1.35 -25.90 -19.20
CA VAL A 210 -1.96 -24.73 -18.56
C VAL A 210 -0.96 -24.10 -17.59
N SER A 211 -0.32 -24.87 -16.70
CA SER A 211 0.69 -24.31 -15.78
C SER A 211 1.86 -23.69 -16.54
N ALA A 212 2.35 -24.32 -17.61
CA ALA A 212 3.41 -23.73 -18.44
C ALA A 212 3.00 -22.42 -19.13
N ALA A 213 1.70 -22.26 -19.46
CA ALA A 213 1.18 -21.00 -20.00
C ALA A 213 1.10 -19.92 -18.91
N LEU A 214 0.72 -20.29 -17.69
CA LEU A 214 0.67 -19.40 -16.53
C LEU A 214 2.07 -18.94 -16.11
N ASP A 215 3.11 -19.78 -16.26
CA ASP A 215 4.51 -19.44 -16.01
C ASP A 215 5.12 -18.44 -17.03
N GLY A 216 4.29 -17.89 -17.94
CA GLY A 216 4.70 -16.95 -18.98
C GLY A 216 5.08 -17.61 -20.31
N GLY A 217 4.86 -18.93 -20.46
CA GLY A 217 5.03 -19.62 -21.72
C GLY A 217 3.98 -19.21 -22.75
N SER A 218 4.37 -19.10 -24.02
CA SER A 218 3.41 -18.78 -25.09
C SER A 218 2.49 -19.98 -25.37
N PRO A 219 1.15 -19.84 -25.18
CA PRO A 219 0.21 -20.95 -25.38
C PRO A 219 0.30 -21.56 -26.79
N LYS A 220 0.51 -20.72 -27.81
CA LYS A 220 0.66 -21.17 -29.20
C LYS A 220 1.87 -22.08 -29.42
N ILE A 221 2.98 -21.79 -28.75
CA ILE A 221 4.20 -22.60 -28.84
C ILE A 221 4.02 -23.90 -28.05
N ILE A 222 3.46 -23.82 -26.83
CA ILE A 222 3.17 -24.98 -25.98
C ILE A 222 2.27 -25.97 -26.71
N ALA A 223 1.16 -25.52 -27.31
CA ALA A 223 0.26 -26.36 -28.08
C ALA A 223 0.98 -27.10 -29.22
N ARG A 224 1.93 -26.45 -29.89
CA ARG A 224 2.72 -27.05 -30.97
C ARG A 224 3.73 -28.08 -30.47
N ILE A 225 4.43 -27.80 -29.37
CA ILE A 225 5.42 -28.72 -28.77
C ILE A 225 4.72 -29.99 -28.27
N SER A 226 3.63 -29.81 -27.54
CA SER A 226 2.83 -30.89 -26.95
C SER A 226 1.91 -31.59 -27.95
N LYS A 227 1.87 -31.12 -29.21
CA LYS A 227 0.98 -31.63 -30.28
C LYS A 227 -0.50 -31.67 -29.85
N LEU A 228 -0.92 -30.66 -29.09
CA LEU A 228 -2.30 -30.53 -28.66
C LEU A 228 -3.22 -30.29 -29.86
N LYS A 229 -4.41 -30.89 -29.83
CA LYS A 229 -5.46 -30.64 -30.81
C LYS A 229 -6.15 -29.33 -30.43
N CYS A 230 -5.54 -28.22 -30.81
CA CYS A 230 -6.05 -26.89 -30.47
C CYS A 230 -6.65 -26.14 -31.66
N ASN A 231 -7.64 -25.29 -31.38
CA ASN A 231 -8.11 -24.31 -32.35
C ASN A 231 -7.18 -23.09 -32.34
N ALA A 232 -6.32 -22.98 -33.35
CA ALA A 232 -5.26 -21.98 -33.42
C ALA A 232 -5.76 -20.52 -33.39
N ASP A 233 -7.00 -20.28 -33.82
CA ASP A 233 -7.59 -18.94 -33.88
C ASP A 233 -8.13 -18.47 -32.52
N MET A 234 -8.32 -19.40 -31.58
CA MET A 234 -8.83 -19.12 -30.23
C MET A 234 -7.74 -19.10 -29.17
N ILE A 235 -6.49 -19.43 -29.52
CA ILE A 235 -5.39 -19.46 -28.57
C ILE A 235 -5.07 -18.04 -28.10
N PRO A 236 -5.13 -17.74 -26.80
CA PRO A 236 -4.83 -16.41 -26.30
C PRO A 236 -3.34 -16.06 -26.42
N PRO A 237 -2.99 -14.77 -26.36
CA PRO A 237 -1.59 -14.36 -26.29
C PRO A 237 -0.92 -14.88 -24.99
N GLY A 238 0.41 -14.97 -25.02
CA GLY A 238 1.18 -15.24 -23.79
C GLY A 238 1.09 -14.08 -22.82
N LEU A 239 1.28 -14.37 -21.54
CA LEU A 239 1.29 -13.36 -20.49
C LEU A 239 2.60 -12.55 -20.52
N ASP A 240 2.53 -11.27 -20.18
CA ASP A 240 3.71 -10.39 -20.11
C ASP A 240 4.63 -10.75 -18.92
N SER A 241 4.05 -11.31 -17.87
CA SER A 241 4.72 -11.83 -16.69
C SER A 241 4.06 -13.13 -16.23
N PRO A 242 4.76 -14.00 -15.48
CA PRO A 242 4.15 -15.16 -14.86
C PRO A 242 2.95 -14.77 -13.99
N ALA A 243 1.89 -15.56 -14.04
CA ALA A 243 0.69 -15.36 -13.24
C ALA A 243 0.95 -15.67 -11.77
N ASP A 244 0.27 -14.96 -10.88
CA ASP A 244 0.25 -15.30 -9.46
C ASP A 244 -0.72 -16.45 -9.19
N CYS A 245 -0.18 -17.67 -9.16
CA CYS A 245 -0.90 -18.88 -8.82
C CYS A 245 -0.83 -19.20 -7.32
N THR A 246 -0.45 -18.25 -6.45
CA THR A 246 -0.48 -18.51 -5.01
C THR A 246 -1.91 -18.57 -4.51
N GLU A 247 -2.17 -19.43 -3.53
CA GLU A 247 -3.49 -19.48 -2.90
C GLU A 247 -3.84 -18.06 -2.37
N PRO A 248 -4.99 -17.50 -2.78
CA PRO A 248 -5.34 -16.14 -2.39
C PRO A 248 -5.36 -16.05 -0.88
N SER A 249 -4.62 -15.09 -0.33
CA SER A 249 -4.67 -14.80 1.10
C SER A 249 -6.05 -14.26 1.43
N ILE A 250 -6.93 -15.15 1.87
CA ILE A 250 -8.22 -14.78 2.44
C ILE A 250 -7.92 -13.81 3.58
N PRO A 251 -8.52 -12.62 3.65
CA PRO A 251 -8.54 -11.86 4.88
C PRO A 251 -9.39 -12.67 5.87
N VAL A 252 -8.76 -13.62 6.57
CA VAL A 252 -9.40 -14.50 7.56
C VAL A 252 -10.04 -13.59 8.60
N ALA A 253 -11.38 -13.60 8.65
CA ALA A 253 -12.18 -12.79 9.57
C ALA A 253 -12.11 -13.29 11.04
N SER A 254 -11.28 -14.30 11.32
CA SER A 254 -11.29 -15.00 12.61
C SER A 254 -9.92 -15.36 13.16
N ALA A 255 -8.81 -14.86 12.60
CA ALA A 255 -7.50 -15.12 13.20
C ALA A 255 -7.38 -14.32 14.50
N GLU A 256 -7.32 -15.01 15.64
CA GLU A 256 -6.72 -14.44 16.86
C GLU A 256 -5.43 -13.72 16.45
N PRO A 257 -5.16 -12.51 16.96
CA PRO A 257 -4.02 -11.72 16.49
C PRO A 257 -2.75 -12.52 16.75
N GLU A 258 -2.15 -13.04 15.67
CA GLU A 258 -0.77 -13.52 15.73
C GLU A 258 0.08 -12.38 16.32
N PRO A 259 0.98 -12.71 17.27
CA PRO A 259 1.86 -11.71 17.86
C PRO A 259 2.65 -11.06 16.72
N GLU A 260 2.65 -9.72 16.72
CA GLU A 260 3.34 -8.88 15.74
C GLU A 260 4.73 -9.47 15.42
N PRO A 261 5.13 -9.59 14.14
CA PRO A 261 6.51 -9.92 13.83
C PRO A 261 7.38 -8.76 14.35
N GLU A 262 8.06 -9.01 15.46
CA GLU A 262 9.16 -8.17 15.89
C GLU A 262 10.21 -8.16 14.77
N SER A 263 10.52 -6.95 14.29
CA SER A 263 11.70 -6.60 13.47
C SER A 263 11.71 -6.99 11.98
N GLU A 264 11.05 -6.18 11.15
CA GLU A 264 11.57 -5.82 9.81
C GLU A 264 12.04 -4.35 9.85
N GLU A 265 13.16 -4.10 10.54
CA GLU A 265 13.63 -2.75 10.88
C GLU A 265 14.65 -2.15 9.90
N GLU A 266 15.00 -2.81 8.78
CA GLU A 266 16.20 -2.42 8.01
C GLU A 266 16.01 -2.05 6.53
N ILE A 267 14.81 -2.16 5.94
CA ILE A 267 14.62 -1.95 4.49
C ILE A 267 13.70 -0.74 4.22
N ALA A 268 14.22 0.48 4.42
CA ALA A 268 13.70 1.72 3.81
C ALA A 268 14.50 2.99 4.17
N LEU A 269 15.64 2.90 4.87
CA LEU A 269 16.35 4.11 5.31
C LEU A 269 17.14 4.80 4.18
N SER A 270 17.64 4.05 3.19
CA SER A 270 18.45 4.59 2.07
C SER A 270 17.65 5.43 1.10
N ASP A 271 16.43 5.00 0.78
CA ASP A 271 15.63 5.64 -0.27
C ASP A 271 15.01 6.95 0.25
N TYR A 272 14.63 6.97 1.54
CA TYR A 272 14.23 8.19 2.24
C TYR A 272 15.34 9.23 2.34
N THR A 273 16.60 8.80 2.52
CA THR A 273 17.72 9.76 2.62
C THR A 273 17.93 10.53 1.33
N HIS A 274 17.79 9.87 0.18
CA HIS A 274 17.99 10.49 -1.13
C HIS A 274 16.93 11.54 -1.47
N GLU A 275 15.65 11.30 -1.16
CA GLU A 275 14.58 12.26 -1.46
C GLU A 275 14.66 13.54 -0.62
N VAL A 276 15.01 13.41 0.65
CA VAL A 276 15.16 14.57 1.54
C VAL A 276 16.39 15.40 1.17
N GLU A 277 17.50 14.75 0.79
CA GLU A 277 18.68 15.47 0.27
C GLU A 277 18.35 16.20 -1.05
N ALA A 278 17.63 15.55 -1.96
CA ALA A 278 17.18 16.17 -3.21
C ALA A 278 16.18 17.33 -2.99
N TYR A 279 15.37 17.28 -1.94
CA TYR A 279 14.49 18.38 -1.57
C TYR A 279 15.25 19.54 -0.91
N ILE A 280 16.18 19.25 0.00
CA ILE A 280 17.06 20.27 0.61
C ILE A 280 17.83 21.01 -0.50
N ASP A 281 18.37 20.29 -1.48
CA ASP A 281 19.08 20.87 -2.62
C ASP A 281 18.18 21.72 -3.53
N ARG A 282 16.91 21.33 -3.72
CA ARG A 282 15.91 22.16 -4.43
C ARG A 282 15.59 23.44 -3.65
N MET A 283 15.43 23.35 -2.34
CA MET A 283 15.13 24.51 -1.48
C MET A 283 16.30 25.50 -1.42
N THR A 284 17.55 25.02 -1.33
CA THR A 284 18.74 25.89 -1.33
C THR A 284 18.93 26.57 -2.68
N LYS A 285 18.69 25.86 -3.81
CA LYS A 285 18.72 26.45 -5.16
C LYS A 285 17.62 27.48 -5.39
N THR A 286 16.41 27.24 -4.88
CA THR A 286 15.27 28.17 -5.03
C THR A 286 15.44 29.42 -4.17
N ALA A 287 16.03 29.29 -2.97
CA ALA A 287 16.39 30.42 -2.13
C ALA A 287 17.52 31.27 -2.75
N ALA A 288 18.45 30.66 -3.49
CA ALA A 288 19.52 31.38 -4.20
C ALA A 288 19.04 32.14 -5.46
N ASN A 289 17.93 31.73 -6.08
CA ASN A 289 17.41 32.33 -7.31
C ASN A 289 16.36 33.44 -7.09
N ASN A 290 15.91 33.66 -5.84
CA ASN A 290 14.95 34.70 -5.48
C ASN A 290 15.60 35.89 -4.73
N VAL A 291 16.93 36.03 -4.85
CA VAL A 291 17.73 37.18 -4.43
C VAL A 291 18.35 37.81 -5.68
#